data_AF-A0A1F4HP65-F1
#
_entry.id   AF-A0A1F4HP65-F1
#
_cell.length_a   1.000
_cell.length_b   1.000
_cell.length_c   1.000
_cell.angle_alpha   90.00
_cell.angle_beta   90.00
_cell.angle_gamma   90.00
#
_symmetry.space_group_name_H-M   'P 1'
#
loop_
_entity.id
_entity.type
_entity.pdbx_description
1 polymer ?
#
loop_
_entity_poly.entity_id
_entity_poly.type
_entity_poly.pdbx_seq_one_letter_code
_entity_poly.pdbx_strand_id
1 'polypeptide(L)'
;MSSALLHLNGPMSAHPLLSDLASVGIEVLGSVGERSKLVQEVLRQDPDLVICDDPLPDEELFTTLQIIGDTAPRPVIVFTTDADAGNIIRATQVGVHAYVVNGYGRQRLRSLIHLAQARFSREQALRGELLDVRSRLEERKVVDRAKGILMRARQVSDDDAFQMLRTVSMRSNQRLGQVSQQIIHSARFAQDVNRSGQLRMLSQRLVKLALLQLAGVRSAQVTERLKESVIRIDANISALGKSLSQPTFGDLLGQVQRTWAQLRPFLQGEPQARHMAQMDALAEQLLQEAEHLTSSLENAGAMAPLQVLNVAGRQRMLSQRFAKFALLTAVGDAAAMPGNAAGMAEVRAAFEQAQRYLNGISLASKEICALLDAAAVGWAQMLAGADLVGPAASLERLALASEDLLDVFDKLSVQYEQSMQMLTG
;
A
#
# COMPACT_ATOMS: atom_id res chain seq x y z
N MET A 1 -26.12 5.38 43.98
CA MET A 1 -26.86 4.10 44.10
C MET A 1 -26.60 3.34 42.82
N SER A 2 -26.38 2.02 42.86
CA SER A 2 -26.16 1.26 41.63
C SER A 2 -27.50 1.04 40.93
N SER A 3 -27.51 1.24 39.61
CA SER A 3 -28.69 1.08 38.77
C SER A 3 -28.67 -0.25 38.02
N ALA A 4 -29.85 -0.82 37.75
CA ALA A 4 -29.98 -2.06 37.01
C ALA A 4 -31.07 -1.98 35.94
N LEU A 5 -30.80 -2.58 34.78
CA LEU A 5 -31.80 -2.88 33.77
C LEU A 5 -32.15 -4.37 33.83
N LEU A 6 -33.44 -4.69 33.83
CA LEU A 6 -33.90 -6.07 33.91
C LEU A 6 -34.36 -6.59 32.55
N HIS A 7 -33.98 -7.81 32.20
CA HIS A 7 -34.70 -8.61 31.21
C HIS A 7 -35.51 -9.66 31.96
N LEU A 8 -36.82 -9.72 31.71
CA LEU A 8 -37.74 -10.66 32.37
C LEU A 8 -38.45 -11.48 31.32
N ASN A 9 -38.21 -12.80 31.29
CA ASN A 9 -38.94 -13.72 30.44
C ASN A 9 -40.24 -14.16 31.14
N GLY A 10 -41.26 -13.30 31.15
CA GLY A 10 -42.55 -13.55 31.84
C GLY A 10 -43.36 -12.28 32.16
N PRO A 11 -44.47 -12.40 32.92
CA PRO A 11 -45.34 -11.27 33.25
C PRO A 11 -44.60 -10.20 34.09
N MET A 12 -44.49 -9.00 33.54
CA MET A 12 -43.68 -7.90 34.09
C MET A 12 -44.25 -7.26 35.37
N SER A 13 -45.56 -7.38 35.62
CA SER A 13 -46.30 -6.57 36.59
C SER A 13 -46.25 -7.05 38.06
N ALA A 14 -45.51 -8.10 38.39
CA ALA A 14 -45.39 -8.58 39.77
C ALA A 14 -44.10 -9.39 40.05
N HIS A 15 -43.03 -9.18 39.27
CA HIS A 15 -41.82 -9.99 39.45
C HIS A 15 -41.12 -9.65 40.78
N PRO A 16 -40.90 -10.62 41.69
CA PRO A 16 -40.38 -10.37 43.05
C PRO A 16 -38.99 -9.70 43.03
N LEU A 17 -38.22 -9.92 41.97
CA LEU A 17 -36.91 -9.32 41.74
C LEU A 17 -36.92 -7.79 41.78
N LEU A 18 -38.00 -7.15 41.30
CA LEU A 18 -38.13 -5.69 41.33
C LEU A 18 -38.11 -5.15 42.77
N SER A 19 -38.95 -5.69 43.64
CA SER A 19 -39.02 -5.29 45.05
C SER A 19 -37.78 -5.69 45.83
N ASP A 20 -37.20 -6.85 45.50
CA ASP A 20 -36.04 -7.38 46.20
C ASP A 20 -34.78 -6.55 45.89
N LEU A 21 -34.57 -6.14 44.64
CA LEU A 21 -33.47 -5.24 44.25
C LEU A 21 -33.60 -3.87 44.90
N ALA A 22 -34.81 -3.30 44.93
CA ALA A 22 -35.06 -2.05 45.64
C ALA A 22 -34.73 -2.16 47.13
N SER A 23 -35.07 -3.28 47.78
CA SER A 23 -34.80 -3.52 49.21
C SER A 23 -33.29 -3.59 49.55
N VAL A 24 -32.44 -3.94 48.58
CA VAL A 24 -30.97 -3.98 48.75
C VAL A 24 -30.26 -2.73 48.23
N GLY A 25 -31.03 -1.70 47.83
CA GLY A 25 -30.53 -0.38 47.42
C GLY A 25 -30.09 -0.29 45.96
N ILE A 26 -30.63 -1.14 45.09
CA ILE A 26 -30.42 -1.10 43.63
C ILE A 26 -31.62 -0.42 42.98
N GLU A 27 -31.37 0.61 42.19
CA GLU A 27 -32.40 1.33 41.43
C GLU A 27 -32.70 0.59 40.14
N VAL A 28 -33.95 0.16 39.93
CA VAL A 28 -34.35 -0.48 38.68
C VAL A 28 -34.82 0.58 37.70
N LEU A 29 -34.06 0.79 36.63
CA LEU A 29 -34.35 1.81 35.61
C LEU A 29 -35.50 1.39 34.68
N GLY A 30 -35.66 0.08 34.48
CA GLY A 30 -36.73 -0.50 33.69
C GLY A 30 -36.64 -2.01 33.58
N SER A 31 -37.68 -2.59 32.98
CA SER A 31 -37.72 -4.00 32.60
C SER A 31 -38.04 -4.14 31.12
N VAL A 32 -37.37 -5.08 30.47
CA VAL A 32 -37.46 -5.36 29.03
C VAL A 32 -37.96 -6.79 28.85
N GLY A 33 -39.17 -6.94 28.29
CA GLY A 33 -39.72 -8.27 27.99
C GLY A 33 -39.21 -8.86 26.67
N GLU A 34 -38.94 -8.01 25.67
CA GLU A 34 -38.43 -8.44 24.36
C GLU A 34 -36.91 -8.36 24.29
N ARG A 35 -36.24 -9.50 24.07
CA ARG A 35 -34.77 -9.59 23.98
C ARG A 35 -34.17 -8.66 22.92
N SER A 36 -34.85 -8.53 21.78
CA SER A 36 -34.46 -7.64 20.67
C SER A 36 -34.31 -6.17 21.05
N LYS A 37 -35.01 -5.71 22.10
CA LYS A 37 -34.94 -4.32 22.60
C LYS A 37 -33.88 -4.12 23.68
N LEU A 38 -33.29 -5.19 24.21
CA LEU A 38 -32.40 -5.11 25.36
C LEU A 38 -31.14 -4.28 25.06
N VAL A 39 -30.50 -4.49 23.90
CA VAL A 39 -29.32 -3.70 23.47
C VAL A 39 -29.65 -2.20 23.42
N GLN A 40 -30.79 -1.86 22.82
CA GLN A 40 -31.24 -0.47 22.69
C GLN A 40 -31.48 0.17 24.06
N GLU A 41 -32.13 -0.56 24.98
CA GLU A 41 -32.42 -0.04 26.31
C GLU A 41 -31.17 0.09 27.18
N VAL A 42 -30.18 -0.80 27.05
CA VAL A 42 -28.87 -0.64 27.71
C VAL A 42 -28.18 0.63 27.24
N LEU A 43 -28.13 0.87 25.92
CA LEU A 43 -27.52 2.09 25.36
C LEU A 43 -28.27 3.36 25.77
N ARG A 44 -29.61 3.28 25.87
CA ARG A 44 -30.46 4.43 26.19
C ARG A 44 -30.42 4.81 27.67
N GLN A 45 -30.42 3.81 28.56
CA GLN A 45 -30.56 4.02 30.00
C GLN A 45 -29.24 4.00 30.76
N ASP A 46 -28.16 3.51 30.14
CA ASP A 46 -26.81 3.45 30.71
C ASP A 46 -26.69 2.77 32.11
N PRO A 47 -27.31 1.59 32.33
CA PRO A 47 -27.40 0.97 33.65
C PRO A 47 -26.02 0.51 34.17
N ASP A 48 -25.81 0.50 35.49
CA ASP A 48 -24.58 -0.03 36.10
C ASP A 48 -24.46 -1.57 36.00
N LEU A 49 -25.54 -2.25 35.64
CA LEU A 49 -25.68 -3.70 35.66
C LEU A 49 -26.90 -4.14 34.81
N VAL A 50 -26.76 -5.24 34.09
CA VAL A 50 -27.88 -5.93 33.42
C VAL A 50 -28.18 -7.22 34.17
N ILE A 51 -29.44 -7.44 34.54
CA ILE A 51 -29.89 -8.70 35.14
C ILE A 51 -30.94 -9.33 34.23
N CYS A 52 -30.70 -10.56 33.80
CA CYS A 52 -31.68 -11.36 33.09
C CYS A 52 -32.26 -12.40 34.05
N ASP A 53 -33.59 -12.46 34.13
CA ASP A 53 -34.29 -13.58 34.74
C ASP A 53 -34.96 -14.37 33.62
N ASP A 54 -34.33 -15.49 33.26
CA ASP A 54 -34.74 -16.34 32.15
C ASP A 54 -34.61 -17.82 32.56
N PRO A 55 -35.72 -18.56 32.73
CA PRO A 55 -35.67 -19.96 33.13
C PRO A 55 -34.90 -20.87 32.17
N LEU A 56 -34.92 -20.53 30.88
CA LEU A 56 -34.33 -21.31 29.78
C LEU A 56 -33.66 -20.34 28.79
N PRO A 57 -32.47 -19.81 29.12
CA PRO A 57 -31.74 -18.91 28.25
C PRO A 57 -31.35 -19.66 26.97
N ASP A 58 -31.63 -19.05 25.83
CA ASP A 58 -31.35 -19.62 24.53
C ASP A 58 -30.30 -18.78 23.77
N GLU A 59 -30.04 -19.18 22.53
CA GLU A 59 -29.03 -18.54 21.69
C GLU A 59 -29.38 -17.09 21.32
N GLU A 60 -30.67 -16.71 21.30
CA GLU A 60 -31.08 -15.33 21.05
C GLU A 60 -30.64 -14.43 22.22
N LEU A 61 -30.86 -14.87 23.46
CA LEU A 61 -30.38 -14.14 24.63
C LEU A 61 -28.85 -14.05 24.63
N PHE A 62 -28.14 -15.15 24.40
CA PHE A 62 -26.67 -15.13 24.39
C PHE A 62 -26.11 -14.23 23.30
N THR A 63 -26.70 -14.22 22.11
CA THR A 63 -26.33 -13.31 21.02
C THR A 63 -26.54 -11.85 21.44
N THR A 64 -27.68 -11.56 22.07
CA THR A 64 -28.01 -10.21 22.57
C THR A 64 -27.00 -9.74 23.62
N LEU A 65 -26.65 -10.60 24.57
CA LEU A 65 -25.66 -10.30 25.61
C LEU A 65 -24.25 -10.11 25.04
N GLN A 66 -23.88 -10.89 24.03
CA GLN A 66 -22.61 -10.72 23.32
C GLN A 66 -22.53 -9.33 22.67
N ILE A 67 -23.59 -8.91 21.97
CA ILE A 67 -23.67 -7.58 21.35
C ILE A 67 -23.51 -6.48 22.41
N ILE A 68 -24.14 -6.62 23.58
CA ILE A 68 -23.96 -5.68 24.70
C ILE A 68 -22.49 -5.65 25.16
N GLY A 69 -21.88 -6.82 25.35
CA GLY A 69 -20.48 -6.94 25.75
C GLY A 69 -19.47 -6.30 24.78
N ASP A 70 -19.81 -6.25 23.49
CA ASP A 70 -18.98 -5.66 22.43
C ASP A 70 -19.23 -4.15 22.22
N THR A 71 -20.46 -3.68 22.47
CA THR A 71 -20.86 -2.29 22.16
C THR A 71 -20.94 -1.37 23.37
N ALA A 72 -21.50 -1.84 24.48
CA ALA A 72 -21.66 -1.10 25.73
C ALA A 72 -21.48 -2.05 26.92
N PRO A 73 -20.24 -2.47 27.22
CA PRO A 73 -19.97 -3.51 28.19
C PRO A 73 -20.48 -3.13 29.58
N ARG A 74 -21.33 -3.99 30.16
CA ARG A 74 -21.85 -3.88 31.54
C ARG A 74 -21.65 -5.20 32.30
N PRO A 75 -21.61 -5.18 33.63
CA PRO A 75 -21.78 -6.39 34.43
C PRO A 75 -23.12 -7.06 34.09
N VAL A 76 -23.11 -8.37 33.88
CA VAL A 76 -24.29 -9.16 33.50
C VAL A 76 -24.48 -10.31 34.48
N ILE A 77 -25.71 -10.45 34.98
CA ILE A 77 -26.15 -11.58 35.79
C ILE A 77 -27.31 -12.27 35.08
N VAL A 78 -27.29 -13.59 35.02
CA VAL A 78 -28.40 -14.41 34.51
C VAL A 78 -28.89 -15.31 35.64
N PHE A 79 -30.12 -15.11 36.07
CA PHE A 79 -30.87 -16.02 36.91
C PHE A 79 -31.62 -17.00 36.01
N THR A 80 -31.49 -18.29 36.29
CA THR A 80 -32.07 -19.33 35.45
C THR A 80 -32.38 -20.60 36.24
N THR A 81 -33.18 -21.49 35.67
CA THR A 81 -33.36 -22.87 36.16
C THR A 81 -32.51 -23.87 35.37
N ASP A 82 -31.89 -23.43 34.28
CA ASP A 82 -31.09 -24.27 33.43
C ASP A 82 -29.72 -24.58 34.04
N ALA A 83 -29.48 -25.85 34.33
CA ALA A 83 -28.24 -26.37 34.89
C ALA A 83 -27.30 -26.96 33.82
N ASP A 84 -27.64 -26.83 32.53
CA ASP A 84 -26.83 -27.37 31.45
C ASP A 84 -25.41 -26.78 31.43
N ALA A 85 -24.41 -27.67 31.40
CA ALA A 85 -23.01 -27.27 31.42
C ALA A 85 -22.60 -26.51 30.15
N GLY A 86 -23.20 -26.83 29.00
CA GLY A 86 -22.98 -26.15 27.73
C GLY A 86 -23.44 -24.69 27.80
N ASN A 87 -24.64 -24.45 28.32
CA ASN A 87 -25.17 -23.10 28.49
C ASN A 87 -24.39 -22.28 29.53
N ILE A 88 -23.88 -22.90 30.60
CA ILE A 88 -22.98 -22.23 31.56
C ILE A 88 -21.68 -21.76 30.87
N ILE A 89 -21.07 -22.63 30.05
CA ILE A 89 -19.87 -22.28 29.28
C ILE A 89 -20.19 -21.17 28.28
N ARG A 90 -21.29 -21.31 27.54
CA ARG A 90 -21.74 -20.33 26.54
C ARG A 90 -21.98 -18.96 27.18
N ALA A 91 -22.71 -18.91 28.29
CA ALA A 91 -22.96 -17.70 29.06
C ALA A 91 -21.65 -17.01 29.47
N THR A 92 -20.67 -17.78 29.96
CA THR A 92 -19.36 -17.24 30.34
C THR A 92 -18.62 -16.66 29.12
N GLN A 93 -18.68 -17.32 27.96
CA GLN A 93 -18.05 -16.86 26.72
C GLN A 93 -18.64 -15.56 26.18
N VAL A 94 -19.95 -15.34 26.36
CA VAL A 94 -20.64 -14.12 25.90
C VAL A 94 -20.59 -12.97 26.92
N GLY A 95 -19.83 -13.11 28.01
CA GLY A 95 -19.64 -12.05 29.01
C GLY A 95 -20.69 -12.04 30.12
N VAL A 96 -21.30 -13.18 30.45
CA VAL A 96 -22.09 -13.33 31.69
C VAL A 96 -21.14 -13.50 32.87
N HIS A 97 -21.25 -12.59 33.84
CA HIS A 97 -20.34 -12.53 34.97
C HIS A 97 -20.81 -13.40 36.14
N ALA A 98 -22.12 -13.61 36.25
CA ALA A 98 -22.73 -14.58 37.16
C ALA A 98 -23.91 -15.28 36.48
N TYR A 99 -23.76 -16.58 36.23
CA TYR A 99 -24.84 -17.47 35.80
C TYR A 99 -25.31 -18.27 37.01
N VAL A 100 -26.54 -18.04 37.46
CA VAL A 100 -27.04 -18.49 38.76
C VAL A 100 -28.24 -19.39 38.57
N VAL A 101 -28.02 -20.70 38.78
CA VAL A 101 -29.03 -21.76 38.67
C VAL A 101 -29.91 -21.79 39.91
N ASN A 102 -31.20 -22.07 39.72
CA ASN A 102 -32.27 -22.06 40.73
C ASN A 102 -32.53 -20.67 41.35
N GLY A 103 -32.34 -19.62 40.54
CA GLY A 103 -32.67 -18.24 40.91
C GLY A 103 -31.81 -17.70 42.05
N TYR A 104 -32.36 -16.76 42.82
CA TYR A 104 -31.64 -16.04 43.87
C TYR A 104 -32.36 -16.08 45.22
N GLY A 105 -31.59 -15.99 46.31
CA GLY A 105 -32.12 -15.66 47.63
C GLY A 105 -31.92 -14.17 47.91
N ARG A 106 -32.92 -13.48 48.48
CA ARG A 106 -32.88 -12.02 48.74
C ARG A 106 -31.62 -11.57 49.47
N GLN A 107 -31.21 -12.33 50.49
CA GLN A 107 -30.00 -12.05 51.29
C GLN A 107 -28.70 -12.18 50.49
N ARG A 108 -28.70 -12.87 49.34
CA ARG A 108 -27.53 -13.12 48.50
C ARG A 108 -27.41 -12.14 47.32
N LEU A 109 -28.46 -11.38 46.98
CA LEU A 109 -28.48 -10.48 45.83
C LEU A 109 -27.29 -9.53 45.83
N ARG A 110 -27.05 -8.83 46.95
CA ARG A 110 -25.96 -7.86 47.07
C ARG A 110 -24.59 -8.51 46.82
N SER A 111 -24.36 -9.70 47.37
CA SER A 111 -23.12 -10.45 47.18
C SER A 111 -22.93 -10.92 45.74
N LEU A 112 -24.00 -11.35 45.06
CA LEU A 112 -23.96 -11.74 43.64
C LEU A 112 -23.67 -10.55 42.72
N ILE A 113 -24.26 -9.40 43.01
CA ILE A 113 -24.00 -8.15 42.29
C ILE A 113 -22.55 -7.74 42.45
N HIS A 114 -22.03 -7.72 43.67
CA HIS A 114 -20.63 -7.40 43.92
C HIS A 114 -19.69 -8.39 43.21
N LEU A 115 -20.02 -9.69 43.19
CA LEU A 115 -19.25 -10.70 42.46
C LEU A 115 -19.22 -10.43 40.96
N ALA A 116 -20.39 -10.15 40.36
CA ALA A 116 -20.51 -9.86 38.94
C ALA A 116 -19.73 -8.58 38.56
N GLN A 117 -19.87 -7.52 39.36
CA GLN A 117 -19.13 -6.26 39.17
C GLN A 117 -17.61 -6.45 39.31
N ALA A 118 -17.16 -7.27 40.28
CA ALA A 118 -15.75 -7.58 40.46
C ALA A 118 -15.17 -8.38 39.29
N ARG A 119 -15.92 -9.37 38.78
CA ARG A 119 -15.54 -10.14 37.58
C ARG A 119 -15.49 -9.25 36.35
N PHE A 120 -16.47 -8.39 36.16
CA PHE A 120 -16.49 -7.41 35.07
C PHE A 120 -15.30 -6.47 35.12
N SER A 121 -15.02 -5.90 36.29
CA SER A 121 -13.89 -4.98 36.48
C SER A 121 -12.55 -5.65 36.18
N ARG A 122 -12.39 -6.91 36.60
CA ARG A 122 -11.19 -7.71 36.28
C ARG A 122 -11.08 -7.99 34.79
N GLU A 123 -12.17 -8.35 34.13
CA GLU A 123 -12.19 -8.60 32.70
C GLU A 123 -11.87 -7.33 31.90
N GLN A 124 -12.45 -6.18 32.26
CA GLN A 124 -12.15 -4.91 31.63
C GLN A 124 -10.70 -4.49 31.82
N ALA A 125 -10.11 -4.71 33.00
CA ALA A 125 -8.69 -4.44 33.24
C ALA A 125 -7.80 -5.30 32.32
N LEU A 126 -8.08 -6.61 32.23
CA LEU A 126 -7.34 -7.51 31.34
C LEU A 126 -7.50 -7.14 29.86
N ARG A 127 -8.72 -6.78 29.43
CA ARG A 127 -8.97 -6.28 28.06
C ARG A 127 -8.17 -4.99 27.79
N GLY A 128 -8.11 -4.08 28.76
CA GLY A 128 -7.31 -2.85 28.68
C GLY A 128 -5.80 -3.12 28.55
N GLU A 129 -5.26 -4.01 29.38
CA GLU A 129 -3.85 -4.43 29.29
C GLU A 129 -3.54 -5.08 27.94
N LEU A 130 -4.41 -5.96 27.44
CA LEU A 130 -4.25 -6.58 26.13
C LEU A 130 -4.23 -5.55 24.99
N LEU A 131 -5.10 -4.53 25.05
CA LEU A 131 -5.15 -3.47 24.05
C LEU A 131 -3.89 -2.59 24.09
N ASP A 132 -3.40 -2.22 25.28
CA ASP A 132 -2.17 -1.45 25.45
C ASP A 132 -0.95 -2.22 24.93
N VAL A 133 -0.81 -3.49 25.31
CA VAL A 133 0.29 -4.36 24.80
C VAL A 133 0.22 -4.50 23.28
N ARG A 134 -0.97 -4.73 22.71
CA ARG A 134 -1.16 -4.79 21.25
C ARG A 134 -0.76 -3.48 20.58
N SER A 135 -1.17 -2.34 21.13
CA SER A 135 -0.84 -1.02 20.58
C SER A 135 0.67 -0.78 20.56
N ARG A 136 1.37 -1.11 21.65
CA ARG A 136 2.84 -0.98 21.74
C ARG A 136 3.55 -1.91 20.75
N LEU A 137 3.04 -3.13 20.53
CA LEU A 137 3.61 -4.06 19.56
C LEU A 137 3.46 -3.54 18.12
N GLU A 138 2.28 -3.03 17.76
CA GLU A 138 2.05 -2.44 16.43
C GLU A 138 2.90 -1.19 16.22
N GLU A 139 3.04 -0.32 17.23
CA GLU A 139 3.94 0.83 17.15
C GLU A 139 5.39 0.39 16.91
N ARG A 140 5.86 -0.63 17.63
CA ARG A 140 7.20 -1.18 17.43
C ARG A 140 7.41 -1.71 16.01
N LYS A 141 6.46 -2.45 15.45
CA LYS A 141 6.54 -2.96 14.06
C LYS A 141 6.68 -1.82 13.04
N VAL A 142 5.91 -0.76 13.22
CA VAL A 142 5.95 0.43 12.35
C VAL A 142 7.32 1.11 12.48
N VAL A 143 7.82 1.30 13.70
CA VAL A 143 9.13 1.91 13.95
C VAL A 143 10.25 1.08 13.31
N ASP A 144 10.28 -0.24 13.53
CA ASP A 144 11.31 -1.12 12.96
C ASP A 144 11.27 -1.12 11.43
N ARG A 145 10.07 -1.07 10.83
CA ARG A 145 9.93 -0.95 9.37
C ARG A 145 10.43 0.40 8.85
N ALA A 146 10.16 1.50 9.55
CA ALA A 146 10.65 2.82 9.18
C ALA A 146 12.18 2.91 9.30
N LYS A 147 12.76 2.35 10.37
CA LYS A 147 14.23 2.21 10.51
C LYS A 147 14.83 1.46 9.32
N GLY A 148 14.28 0.30 8.95
CA GLY A 148 14.77 -0.47 7.80
C GLY A 148 14.64 0.24 6.44
N ILE A 149 13.74 1.21 6.30
CA ILE A 149 13.69 2.11 5.13
C ILE A 149 14.83 3.13 5.22
N LEU A 150 14.98 3.81 6.35
CA LEU A 150 16.05 4.82 6.56
C LEU A 150 17.45 4.22 6.43
N MET A 151 17.69 3.03 6.98
CA MET A 151 18.96 2.31 6.88
C MET A 151 19.35 2.08 5.41
N ARG A 152 18.42 1.64 4.56
CA ARG A 152 18.70 1.40 3.13
C ARG A 152 18.85 2.70 2.35
N ALA A 153 18.00 3.69 2.65
CA ALA A 153 17.96 4.96 1.94
C ALA A 153 19.20 5.81 2.24
N ARG A 154 19.66 5.82 3.51
CA ARG A 154 20.76 6.65 4.00
C ARG A 154 22.07 5.90 4.24
N GLN A 155 22.07 4.57 4.12
CA GLN A 155 23.20 3.70 4.44
C GLN A 155 23.71 3.90 5.88
N VAL A 156 22.79 3.99 6.84
CA VAL A 156 23.10 4.22 8.26
C VAL A 156 22.79 3.01 9.12
N SER A 157 23.36 2.98 10.33
CA SER A 157 23.10 1.92 11.32
C SER A 157 21.67 1.97 11.86
N ASP A 158 21.24 0.90 12.56
CA ASP A 158 19.93 0.88 13.23
C ASP A 158 19.82 2.00 14.29
N ASP A 159 20.90 2.22 15.05
CA ASP A 159 20.96 3.25 16.08
C ASP A 159 20.82 4.66 15.50
N ASP A 160 21.54 4.95 14.41
CA ASP A 160 21.46 6.23 13.71
C ASP A 160 20.05 6.45 13.13
N ALA A 161 19.45 5.42 12.54
CA ALA A 161 18.10 5.49 12.00
C ALA A 161 17.06 5.77 13.11
N PHE A 162 17.22 5.15 14.29
CA PHE A 162 16.36 5.43 15.44
C PHE A 162 16.51 6.87 15.94
N GLN A 163 17.74 7.38 16.02
CA GLN A 163 18.00 8.78 16.42
C GLN A 163 17.41 9.78 15.42
N MET A 164 17.46 9.49 14.12
CA MET A 164 16.79 10.31 13.10
C MET A 164 15.28 10.36 13.32
N LEU A 165 14.62 9.20 13.48
CA LEU A 165 13.18 9.14 13.75
C LEU A 165 12.79 9.95 15.00
N ARG A 166 13.59 9.82 16.06
CA ARG A 166 13.37 10.55 17.31
C ARG A 166 13.55 12.05 17.12
N THR A 167 14.58 12.48 16.40
CA THR A 167 14.83 13.90 16.11
C THR A 167 13.67 14.52 15.34
N VAL A 168 13.15 13.82 14.33
CA VAL A 168 11.98 14.28 13.55
C VAL A 168 10.73 14.33 14.44
N SER A 169 10.46 13.29 15.22
CA SER A 169 9.36 13.23 16.20
C SER A 169 9.38 14.41 17.18
N MET A 170 10.56 14.78 17.69
CA MET A 170 10.72 15.94 18.59
C MET A 170 10.50 17.28 17.86
N ARG A 171 11.02 17.44 16.64
CA ARG A 171 10.83 18.67 15.85
C ARG A 171 9.39 18.88 15.41
N SER A 172 8.67 17.81 15.08
CA SER A 172 7.28 17.86 14.60
C SER A 172 6.22 17.76 15.72
N ASN A 173 6.63 17.54 16.96
CA ASN A 173 5.74 17.30 18.11
C ASN A 173 4.73 16.16 17.86
N GLN A 174 5.20 15.06 17.24
CA GLN A 174 4.39 13.90 16.86
C GLN A 174 4.92 12.63 17.52
N ARG A 175 4.04 11.64 17.73
CA ARG A 175 4.43 10.34 18.28
C ARG A 175 5.38 9.62 17.31
N LEU A 176 6.30 8.82 17.85
CA LEU A 176 7.29 8.10 17.06
C LEU A 176 6.63 7.17 16.03
N GLY A 177 5.54 6.49 16.41
CA GLY A 177 4.72 5.70 15.49
C GLY A 177 4.14 6.51 14.34
N GLN A 178 3.68 7.75 14.56
CA GLN A 178 3.10 8.61 13.52
C GLN A 178 4.16 9.04 12.49
N VAL A 179 5.33 9.49 12.96
CA VAL A 179 6.46 9.85 12.09
C VAL A 179 6.91 8.63 11.28
N SER A 180 6.97 7.46 11.92
CA SER A 180 7.34 6.21 11.25
C SER A 180 6.33 5.84 10.14
N GLN A 181 5.03 6.01 10.39
CA GLN A 181 3.99 5.81 9.36
C GLN A 181 4.15 6.78 8.19
N GLN A 182 4.42 8.06 8.44
CA GLN A 182 4.65 9.06 7.39
C GLN A 182 5.84 8.70 6.50
N ILE A 183 6.94 8.22 7.10
CA ILE A 183 8.13 7.77 6.35
C ILE A 183 7.79 6.55 5.50
N ILE A 184 7.09 5.56 6.05
CA ILE A 184 6.66 4.37 5.30
C ILE A 184 5.76 4.77 4.13
N HIS A 185 4.81 5.67 4.36
CA HIS A 185 3.91 6.16 3.32
C HIS A 185 4.68 6.89 2.21
N SER A 186 5.56 7.80 2.59
CA SER A 186 6.38 8.57 1.64
C SER A 186 7.28 7.67 0.79
N ALA A 187 7.92 6.67 1.41
CA ALA A 187 8.76 5.72 0.71
C ALA A 187 7.95 4.82 -0.25
N ARG A 188 6.77 4.36 0.17
CA ARG A 188 5.85 3.60 -0.70
C ARG A 188 5.43 4.43 -1.91
N PHE A 189 5.08 5.68 -1.68
CA PHE A 189 4.69 6.61 -2.73
C PHE A 189 5.80 6.86 -3.75
N ALA A 190 7.03 7.11 -3.28
CA ALA A 190 8.20 7.25 -4.16
C ALA A 190 8.45 5.99 -5.01
N GLN A 191 8.26 4.80 -4.43
CA GLN A 191 8.36 3.54 -5.17
C GLN A 191 7.29 3.43 -6.26
N ASP A 192 6.07 3.88 -6.01
CA ASP A 192 4.99 3.84 -6.99
C ASP A 192 5.23 4.81 -8.15
N VAL A 193 5.71 6.02 -7.87
CA VAL A 193 6.16 6.97 -8.91
C VAL A 193 7.26 6.36 -9.78
N ASN A 194 8.28 5.74 -9.16
CA ASN A 194 9.38 5.10 -9.89
C ASN A 194 8.88 3.92 -10.75
N ARG A 195 8.02 3.05 -10.21
CA ARG A 195 7.43 1.92 -10.96
C ARG A 195 6.63 2.39 -12.16
N SER A 196 5.77 3.39 -11.97
CA SER A 196 5.01 4.02 -13.05
C SER A 196 5.96 4.62 -14.10
N GLY A 197 6.99 5.34 -13.65
CA GLY A 197 7.99 5.92 -14.52
C GLY A 197 8.78 4.88 -15.34
N GLN A 198 9.08 3.71 -14.76
CA GLN A 198 9.77 2.60 -15.44
C GLN A 198 8.94 2.00 -16.56
N LEU A 199 7.60 2.01 -16.49
CA LEU A 199 6.75 1.50 -17.55
C LEU A 199 6.98 2.24 -18.88
N ARG A 200 7.27 3.55 -18.83
CA ARG A 200 7.62 4.37 -20.00
C ARG A 200 8.88 3.86 -20.70
N MET A 201 9.93 3.56 -19.94
CA MET A 201 11.19 3.05 -20.49
C MET A 201 11.02 1.62 -21.01
N LEU A 202 10.36 0.76 -20.22
CA LEU A 202 10.19 -0.64 -20.56
C LEU A 202 9.35 -0.82 -21.83
N SER A 203 8.31 0.00 -22.05
CA SER A 203 7.51 -0.08 -23.28
C SER A 203 8.35 0.16 -24.54
N GLN A 204 9.28 1.13 -24.49
CA GLN A 204 10.19 1.42 -25.59
C GLN A 204 11.28 0.35 -25.75
N ARG A 205 11.84 -0.14 -24.63
CA ARG A 205 12.86 -1.21 -24.62
C ARG A 205 12.34 -2.50 -25.26
N LEU A 206 11.07 -2.86 -25.03
CA LEU A 206 10.46 -4.05 -25.63
C LEU A 206 10.42 -3.99 -27.16
N VAL A 207 9.98 -2.86 -27.73
CA VAL A 207 9.93 -2.68 -29.18
C VAL A 207 11.33 -2.73 -29.79
N LYS A 208 12.29 -2.05 -29.15
CA LYS A 208 13.70 -2.07 -29.54
C LYS A 208 14.26 -3.49 -29.60
N LEU A 209 14.03 -4.30 -28.56
CA LEU A 209 14.52 -5.68 -28.49
C LEU A 209 13.86 -6.60 -29.53
N ALA A 210 12.57 -6.42 -29.80
CA ALA A 210 11.87 -7.15 -30.85
C ALA A 210 12.37 -6.77 -32.26
N LEU A 211 12.67 -5.48 -32.51
CA LEU A 211 13.27 -5.02 -33.76
C LEU A 211 14.66 -5.61 -34.01
N LEU A 212 15.49 -5.72 -32.96
CA LEU A 212 16.81 -6.35 -33.07
C LEU A 212 16.71 -7.83 -33.47
N GLN A 213 15.78 -8.57 -32.88
CA GLN A 213 15.51 -9.95 -33.27
C GLN A 213 15.01 -10.07 -34.72
N LEU A 214 14.19 -9.12 -35.18
CA LEU A 214 13.71 -9.04 -36.57
C LEU A 214 14.85 -8.70 -37.55
N ALA A 215 15.78 -7.84 -37.15
CA ALA A 215 16.97 -7.45 -37.92
C ALA A 215 18.05 -8.55 -37.99
N GLY A 216 17.80 -9.73 -37.41
CA GLY A 216 18.75 -10.85 -37.40
C GLY A 216 19.77 -10.81 -36.25
N VAL A 217 19.71 -9.81 -35.36
CA VAL A 217 20.54 -9.74 -34.14
C VAL A 217 19.89 -10.59 -33.04
N ARG A 218 19.93 -11.91 -33.21
CA ARG A 218 19.28 -12.91 -32.33
C ARG A 218 20.27 -13.51 -31.33
N SER A 219 20.82 -12.69 -30.43
CA SER A 219 21.67 -13.21 -29.35
C SER A 219 20.84 -13.71 -28.16
N ALA A 220 21.40 -14.64 -27.38
CA ALA A 220 20.76 -15.12 -26.15
C ALA A 220 20.48 -13.97 -25.17
N GLN A 221 21.35 -12.95 -25.14
CA GLN A 221 21.19 -11.76 -24.30
C GLN A 221 19.98 -10.92 -24.68
N VAL A 222 19.72 -10.69 -25.97
CA VAL A 222 18.55 -9.92 -26.44
C VAL A 222 17.25 -10.62 -26.03
N THR A 223 17.19 -11.94 -26.22
CA THR A 223 16.03 -12.75 -25.83
C THR A 223 15.79 -12.74 -24.32
N GLU A 224 16.86 -12.82 -23.51
CA GLU A 224 16.72 -12.78 -22.06
C GLU A 224 16.27 -11.40 -21.56
N ARG A 225 16.87 -10.31 -22.07
CA ARG A 225 16.47 -8.94 -21.74
C ARG A 225 15.02 -8.64 -22.11
N LEU A 226 14.50 -9.24 -23.19
CA LEU A 226 13.09 -9.12 -23.57
C LEU A 226 12.19 -9.79 -22.51
N LYS A 227 12.51 -11.03 -22.11
CA LYS A 227 11.78 -11.75 -21.06
C LYS A 227 11.82 -11.00 -19.72
N GLU A 228 12.98 -10.54 -19.30
CA GLU A 228 13.14 -9.74 -18.08
C GLU A 228 12.29 -8.48 -18.11
N SER A 229 12.24 -7.78 -19.26
CA SER A 229 11.44 -6.57 -19.43
C SER A 229 9.94 -6.85 -19.31
N VAL A 230 9.45 -7.96 -19.90
CA VAL A 230 8.06 -8.41 -19.75
C VAL A 230 7.72 -8.70 -18.29
N ILE A 231 8.57 -9.48 -17.61
CA ILE A 231 8.40 -9.83 -16.18
C ILE A 231 8.35 -8.56 -15.32
N ARG A 232 9.22 -7.58 -15.60
CA ARG A 232 9.29 -6.33 -14.85
C ARG A 232 8.06 -5.45 -15.04
N ILE A 233 7.47 -5.41 -16.24
CA ILE A 233 6.19 -4.72 -16.48
C ILE A 233 5.06 -5.41 -15.69
N ASP A 234 4.93 -6.73 -15.77
CA ASP A 234 3.92 -7.50 -15.02
C ASP A 234 4.04 -7.22 -13.50
N ALA A 235 5.27 -7.26 -12.97
CA ALA A 235 5.54 -6.98 -11.57
C ALA A 235 5.19 -5.54 -11.18
N ASN A 236 5.55 -4.55 -12.02
CA ASN A 236 5.25 -3.14 -11.76
C ASN A 236 3.75 -2.87 -11.75
N ILE A 237 3.01 -3.35 -12.77
CA ILE A 237 1.55 -3.19 -12.85
C ILE A 237 0.86 -3.87 -11.67
N SER A 238 1.28 -5.09 -11.30
CA SER A 238 0.71 -5.80 -10.14
C SER A 238 0.98 -5.06 -8.82
N ALA A 239 2.19 -4.54 -8.63
CA ALA A 239 2.54 -3.79 -7.44
C ALA A 239 1.77 -2.47 -7.33
N LEU A 240 1.64 -1.74 -8.43
CA LEU A 240 0.82 -0.51 -8.50
C LEU A 240 -0.65 -0.82 -8.18
N GLY A 241 -1.21 -1.92 -8.69
CA GLY A 241 -2.59 -2.33 -8.40
C GLY A 241 -2.85 -2.66 -6.93
N LYS A 242 -1.84 -3.13 -6.20
CA LYS A 242 -1.91 -3.36 -4.75
C LYS A 242 -1.66 -2.11 -3.92
N SER A 243 -1.05 -1.09 -4.54
CA SER A 243 -0.54 0.08 -3.83
C SER A 243 -1.42 1.30 -3.95
N LEU A 244 -1.90 1.57 -5.16
CA LEU A 244 -2.64 2.78 -5.48
C LEU A 244 -4.09 2.70 -5.02
N SER A 245 -4.62 3.84 -4.60
CA SER A 245 -6.03 4.03 -4.26
C SER A 245 -6.90 3.86 -5.51
N GLN A 246 -7.83 2.90 -5.48
CA GLN A 246 -8.77 2.64 -6.57
C GLN A 246 -9.63 3.87 -6.92
N PRO A 247 -10.25 4.58 -5.96
CA PRO A 247 -11.01 5.80 -6.25
C PRO A 247 -10.20 6.93 -6.91
N THR A 248 -8.87 6.95 -6.75
CA THR A 248 -8.02 8.07 -7.18
C THR A 248 -7.29 7.76 -8.49
N PHE A 249 -6.76 6.55 -8.64
CA PHE A 249 -5.89 6.17 -9.76
C PHE A 249 -6.40 4.96 -10.54
N GLY A 250 -7.56 4.39 -10.19
CA GLY A 250 -8.09 3.16 -10.78
C GLY A 250 -8.27 3.24 -12.29
N ASP A 251 -8.82 4.34 -12.80
CA ASP A 251 -9.03 4.52 -14.24
C ASP A 251 -7.72 4.61 -15.03
N LEU A 252 -6.74 5.38 -14.52
CA LEU A 252 -5.43 5.53 -15.14
C LEU A 252 -4.67 4.20 -15.16
N LEU A 253 -4.65 3.48 -14.04
CA LEU A 253 -4.02 2.16 -13.97
C LEU A 253 -4.78 1.13 -14.84
N GLY A 254 -6.10 1.23 -14.93
CA GLY A 254 -6.94 0.38 -15.76
C GLY A 254 -6.70 0.58 -17.26
N GLN A 255 -6.32 1.79 -17.69
CA GLN A 255 -5.86 2.04 -19.07
C GLN A 255 -4.53 1.30 -19.34
N VAL A 256 -3.52 1.53 -18.49
CA VAL A 256 -2.21 0.87 -18.55
C VAL A 256 -2.35 -0.67 -18.61
N GLN A 257 -3.22 -1.23 -17.77
CA GLN A 257 -3.49 -2.68 -17.71
C GLN A 257 -4.10 -3.21 -19.01
N ARG A 258 -5.08 -2.50 -19.59
CA ARG A 258 -5.74 -2.90 -20.84
C ARG A 258 -4.76 -2.86 -22.01
N THR A 259 -3.97 -1.79 -22.12
CA THR A 259 -2.96 -1.64 -23.17
C THR A 259 -1.89 -2.72 -23.05
N TRP A 260 -1.40 -3.00 -21.84
CA TRP A 260 -0.46 -4.10 -21.61
C TRP A 260 -1.03 -5.47 -21.99
N ALA A 261 -2.30 -5.74 -21.67
CA ALA A 261 -2.96 -6.99 -22.03
C ALA A 261 -3.05 -7.20 -23.56
N GLN A 262 -3.15 -6.12 -24.33
CA GLN A 262 -3.12 -6.16 -25.80
C GLN A 262 -1.71 -6.25 -26.37
N LEU A 263 -0.71 -5.62 -25.72
CA LEU A 263 0.68 -5.62 -26.17
C LEU A 263 1.38 -6.97 -25.93
N ARG A 264 1.12 -7.60 -24.77
CA ARG A 264 1.83 -8.80 -24.31
C ARG A 264 1.82 -9.98 -25.29
N PRO A 265 0.72 -10.32 -26.00
CA PRO A 265 0.71 -11.42 -26.97
C PRO A 265 1.71 -11.24 -28.13
N PHE A 266 2.02 -10.01 -28.54
CA PHE A 266 2.99 -9.75 -29.62
C PHE A 266 4.43 -10.08 -29.23
N LEU A 267 4.71 -10.16 -27.93
CA LEU A 267 6.03 -10.44 -27.37
C LEU A 267 6.25 -11.95 -27.13
N GLN A 268 5.25 -12.78 -27.46
CA GLN A 268 5.33 -14.23 -27.36
C GLN A 268 5.75 -14.83 -28.71
N GLY A 269 6.84 -15.60 -28.71
CA GLY A 269 7.36 -16.23 -29.92
C GLY A 269 8.26 -15.30 -30.74
N GLU A 270 8.51 -15.67 -31.99
CA GLU A 270 9.39 -14.87 -32.87
C GLU A 270 8.67 -13.61 -33.38
N PRO A 271 9.34 -12.43 -33.37
CA PRO A 271 8.75 -11.20 -33.85
C PRO A 271 8.52 -11.24 -35.36
N GLN A 272 7.38 -10.71 -35.78
CA GLN A 272 6.94 -10.72 -37.18
C GLN A 272 6.81 -9.28 -37.71
N ALA A 273 7.43 -9.00 -38.86
CA ALA A 273 7.42 -7.66 -39.48
C ALA A 273 6.01 -7.07 -39.62
N ARG A 274 5.02 -7.90 -40.00
CA ARG A 274 3.61 -7.49 -40.16
C ARG A 274 2.94 -6.95 -38.89
N HIS A 275 3.44 -7.31 -37.71
CA HIS A 275 2.86 -6.90 -36.43
C HIS A 275 3.62 -5.73 -35.78
N MET A 276 4.78 -5.34 -36.33
CA MET A 276 5.66 -4.37 -35.70
C MET A 276 5.03 -2.98 -35.55
N ALA A 277 4.28 -2.52 -36.56
CA ALA A 277 3.60 -1.23 -36.50
C ALA A 277 2.53 -1.19 -35.39
N GLN A 278 1.77 -2.27 -35.23
CA GLN A 278 0.74 -2.37 -34.18
C GLN A 278 1.37 -2.48 -32.79
N MET A 279 2.44 -3.27 -32.65
CA MET A 279 3.16 -3.41 -31.40
C MET A 279 3.80 -2.08 -30.97
N ASP A 280 4.38 -1.32 -31.89
CA ASP A 280 4.93 0.01 -31.62
C ASP A 280 3.85 1.00 -31.20
N ALA A 281 2.71 1.01 -31.88
CA ALA A 281 1.57 1.86 -31.52
C ALA A 281 1.06 1.59 -30.10
N LEU A 282 0.92 0.31 -29.72
CA LEU A 282 0.52 -0.09 -28.36
C LEU A 282 1.59 0.28 -27.31
N ALA A 283 2.87 0.16 -27.64
CA ALA A 283 3.96 0.55 -26.74
C ALA A 283 4.04 2.07 -26.53
N GLU A 284 3.73 2.86 -27.58
CA GLU A 284 3.64 4.32 -27.50
C GLU A 284 2.42 4.74 -26.68
N GLN A 285 1.27 4.08 -26.86
CA GLN A 285 0.10 4.29 -26.01
C GLN A 285 0.41 3.97 -24.54
N LEU A 286 1.08 2.84 -24.25
CA LEU A 286 1.48 2.47 -22.90
C LEU A 286 2.45 3.49 -22.28
N LEU A 287 3.34 4.08 -23.09
CA LEU A 287 4.22 5.17 -22.64
C LEU A 287 3.41 6.40 -22.23
N GLN A 288 2.44 6.82 -23.05
CA GLN A 288 1.61 7.99 -22.77
C GLN A 288 0.77 7.78 -21.52
N GLU A 289 0.10 6.63 -21.39
CA GLU A 289 -0.68 6.27 -20.20
C GLU A 289 0.18 6.22 -18.93
N ALA A 290 1.40 5.69 -19.02
CA ALA A 290 2.36 5.70 -17.93
C ALA A 290 2.87 7.12 -17.59
N GLU A 291 3.05 8.00 -18.57
CA GLU A 291 3.37 9.43 -18.34
C GLU A 291 2.24 10.14 -17.59
N HIS A 292 0.99 9.92 -18.01
CA HIS A 292 -0.20 10.48 -17.36
C HIS A 292 -0.34 9.98 -15.91
N LEU A 293 -0.16 8.67 -15.68
CA LEU A 293 -0.18 8.09 -14.35
C LEU A 293 0.94 8.66 -13.47
N THR A 294 2.17 8.73 -14.00
CA THR A 294 3.32 9.27 -13.27
C THR A 294 3.10 10.73 -12.90
N SER A 295 2.63 11.55 -13.84
CA SER A 295 2.33 12.97 -13.60
C SER A 295 1.21 13.15 -12.55
N SER A 296 0.18 12.30 -12.60
CA SER A 296 -0.91 12.32 -11.63
C SER A 296 -0.45 11.93 -10.23
N LEU A 297 0.45 10.94 -10.14
CA LEU A 297 1.10 10.58 -8.88
C LEU A 297 1.94 11.75 -8.37
N GLU A 298 2.82 12.32 -9.19
CA GLU A 298 3.66 13.46 -8.79
C GLU A 298 2.83 14.65 -8.27
N ASN A 299 1.73 14.99 -8.94
CA ASN A 299 0.84 16.08 -8.54
C ASN A 299 0.07 15.79 -7.23
N ALA A 300 -0.21 14.52 -6.93
CA ALA A 300 -0.87 14.12 -5.70
C ALA A 300 0.09 14.10 -4.49
N GLY A 301 1.40 14.07 -4.72
CA GLY A 301 2.42 14.03 -3.68
C GLY A 301 2.91 15.42 -3.28
N ALA A 302 3.02 15.69 -1.98
CA ALA A 302 3.58 16.94 -1.45
C ALA A 302 5.13 16.99 -1.49
N MET A 303 5.77 16.48 -2.54
CA MET A 303 7.25 16.46 -2.65
C MET A 303 7.74 17.32 -3.83
N ALA A 304 8.59 18.32 -3.55
CA ALA A 304 9.42 19.00 -4.55
C ALA A 304 10.88 19.15 -4.07
N PRO A 305 11.90 19.11 -4.97
CA PRO A 305 11.81 18.93 -6.41
C PRO A 305 12.26 17.52 -6.86
N LEU A 306 11.30 16.64 -7.14
CA LEU A 306 11.49 15.43 -7.95
C LEU A 306 11.98 15.73 -9.38
N GLN A 307 12.07 17.01 -9.78
CA GLN A 307 12.41 17.42 -11.13
C GLN A 307 13.74 16.83 -11.62
N VAL A 308 14.77 16.77 -10.78
CA VAL A 308 16.08 16.20 -11.17
C VAL A 308 15.96 14.69 -11.40
N LEU A 309 15.30 13.98 -10.50
CA LEU A 309 15.03 12.55 -10.62
C LEU A 309 14.15 12.24 -11.84
N ASN A 310 13.17 13.11 -12.12
CA ASN A 310 12.26 12.99 -13.26
C ASN A 310 12.96 13.28 -14.58
N VAL A 311 13.90 14.23 -14.60
CA VAL A 311 14.73 14.49 -15.79
C VAL A 311 15.65 13.28 -16.02
N ALA A 312 16.37 12.80 -15.01
CA ALA A 312 17.21 11.59 -15.11
C ALA A 312 16.38 10.33 -15.49
N GLY A 313 15.16 10.20 -14.97
CA GLY A 313 14.21 9.15 -15.33
C GLY A 313 13.74 9.25 -16.78
N ARG A 314 13.44 10.44 -17.28
CA ARG A 314 13.05 10.67 -18.68
C ARG A 314 14.20 10.36 -19.64
N GLN A 315 15.45 10.61 -19.26
CA GLN A 315 16.61 10.24 -20.09
C GLN A 315 16.67 8.74 -20.40
N ARG A 316 16.26 7.88 -19.45
CA ARG A 316 16.15 6.43 -19.65
C ARG A 316 15.16 6.09 -20.75
N MET A 317 13.99 6.74 -20.76
CA MET A 317 13.00 6.53 -21.81
C MET A 317 13.51 7.07 -23.16
N LEU A 318 14.06 8.28 -23.18
CA LEU A 318 14.54 8.92 -24.41
C LEU A 318 15.66 8.12 -25.09
N SER A 319 16.59 7.53 -24.32
CA SER A 319 17.63 6.68 -24.90
C SER A 319 17.05 5.44 -25.60
N GLN A 320 16.07 4.78 -24.97
CA GLN A 320 15.40 3.63 -25.57
C GLN A 320 14.57 4.03 -26.80
N ARG A 321 13.85 5.15 -26.71
CA ARG A 321 12.98 5.66 -27.79
C ARG A 321 13.78 6.09 -29.02
N PHE A 322 14.95 6.70 -28.85
CA PHE A 322 15.85 7.03 -29.96
C PHE A 322 16.37 5.77 -30.65
N ALA A 323 16.85 4.78 -29.88
CA ALA A 323 17.32 3.51 -30.43
C ALA A 323 16.20 2.75 -31.16
N LYS A 324 14.96 2.80 -30.62
CA LYS A 324 13.76 2.28 -31.28
C LYS A 324 13.54 2.91 -32.66
N PHE A 325 13.54 4.25 -32.75
CA PHE A 325 13.35 4.93 -34.04
C PHE A 325 14.48 4.65 -35.04
N ALA A 326 15.73 4.60 -34.59
CA ALA A 326 16.86 4.22 -35.44
C ALA A 326 16.66 2.81 -36.02
N LEU A 327 16.24 1.84 -35.20
CA LEU A 327 15.95 0.48 -35.64
C LEU A 327 14.73 0.39 -36.56
N LEU A 328 13.67 1.16 -36.30
CA LEU A 328 12.51 1.23 -37.20
C LEU A 328 12.91 1.74 -38.59
N THR A 329 13.81 2.71 -38.66
CA THR A 329 14.36 3.22 -39.93
C THR A 329 15.27 2.19 -40.62
N ALA A 330 16.02 1.39 -39.86
CA ALA A 330 16.92 0.38 -40.41
C ALA A 330 16.21 -0.90 -40.89
N VAL A 331 15.11 -1.29 -40.24
CA VAL A 331 14.34 -2.51 -40.54
C VAL A 331 13.16 -2.25 -41.47
N GLY A 332 12.63 -1.02 -41.48
CA GLY A 332 11.57 -0.58 -42.39
C GLY A 332 12.11 -0.07 -43.73
N ASP A 333 11.23 0.08 -44.71
CA ASP A 333 11.56 0.80 -45.94
C ASP A 333 11.75 2.29 -45.60
N ALA A 334 12.98 2.79 -45.70
CA ALA A 334 13.36 4.15 -45.30
C ALA A 334 12.52 5.25 -45.99
N ALA A 335 11.90 4.94 -47.13
CA ALA A 335 11.01 5.84 -47.86
C ALA A 335 9.57 5.93 -47.28
N ALA A 336 9.16 5.00 -46.42
CA ALA A 336 7.77 4.86 -45.97
C ALA A 336 7.44 5.53 -44.62
N MET A 337 8.43 6.05 -43.89
CA MET A 337 8.24 6.50 -42.49
C MET A 337 8.93 7.84 -42.16
N PRO A 338 8.54 8.97 -42.78
CA PRO A 338 9.07 10.30 -42.45
C PRO A 338 8.88 10.70 -40.96
N GLY A 339 7.94 10.08 -40.25
CA GLY A 339 7.73 10.27 -38.82
C GLY A 339 8.89 9.79 -37.93
N ASN A 340 9.68 8.80 -38.35
CA ASN A 340 10.77 8.26 -37.52
C ASN A 340 11.95 9.22 -37.44
N ALA A 341 12.34 9.83 -38.56
CA ALA A 341 13.41 10.82 -38.59
C ALA A 341 13.05 12.07 -37.78
N ALA A 342 11.80 12.54 -37.89
CA ALA A 342 11.28 13.63 -37.06
C ALA A 342 11.27 13.25 -35.57
N GLY A 343 10.83 12.03 -35.23
CA GLY A 343 10.86 11.51 -33.87
C GLY A 343 12.27 11.40 -33.29
N MET A 344 13.27 10.98 -34.09
CA MET A 344 14.67 10.97 -33.66
C MET A 344 15.20 12.37 -33.38
N ALA A 345 14.88 13.35 -34.23
CA ALA A 345 15.27 14.74 -34.03
C ALA A 345 14.65 15.33 -32.76
N GLU A 346 13.37 15.07 -32.51
CA GLU A 346 12.66 15.49 -31.30
C GLU A 346 13.28 14.85 -30.03
N VAL A 347 13.49 13.53 -30.04
CA VAL A 347 14.10 12.81 -28.92
C VAL A 347 15.52 13.31 -28.66
N ARG A 348 16.31 13.56 -29.71
CA ARG A 348 17.65 14.12 -29.58
C ARG A 348 17.64 15.51 -28.94
N ALA A 349 16.77 16.40 -29.41
CA ALA A 349 16.64 17.74 -28.85
C ALA A 349 16.23 17.70 -27.37
N ALA A 350 15.24 16.87 -27.03
CA ALA A 350 14.79 16.68 -25.65
C ALA A 350 15.89 16.07 -24.76
N PHE A 351 16.62 15.07 -25.26
CA PHE A 351 17.71 14.42 -24.53
C PHE A 351 18.81 15.42 -24.19
N GLU A 352 19.33 16.12 -25.20
CA GLU A 352 20.43 17.09 -25.04
C GLU A 352 20.01 18.28 -24.17
N GLN A 353 18.76 18.75 -24.27
CA GLN A 353 18.24 19.82 -23.40
C GLN A 353 18.25 19.38 -21.93
N ALA A 354 17.77 18.18 -21.64
CA ALA A 354 17.76 17.63 -20.30
C ALA A 354 19.18 17.33 -19.79
N GLN A 355 20.11 16.90 -20.64
CA GLN A 355 21.50 16.72 -20.26
C GLN A 355 22.18 18.05 -19.90
N ARG A 356 21.94 19.13 -20.68
CA ARG A 356 22.41 20.49 -20.33
C ARG A 356 21.84 20.94 -18.99
N TYR A 357 20.56 20.68 -18.73
CA TYR A 357 19.95 20.97 -17.44
C TYR A 357 20.66 20.22 -16.31
N LEU A 358 20.85 18.90 -16.42
CA LEU A 358 21.50 18.08 -15.39
C LEU A 358 22.94 18.54 -15.09
N ASN A 359 23.70 18.88 -16.14
CA ASN A 359 25.05 19.43 -16.00
C ASN A 359 25.10 20.81 -15.33
N GLY A 360 24.00 21.58 -15.39
CA GLY A 360 23.90 22.91 -14.79
C GLY A 360 23.51 22.93 -13.31
N ILE A 361 23.20 21.77 -12.70
CA ILE A 361 22.75 21.71 -11.30
C ILE A 361 23.96 21.78 -10.37
N SER A 362 23.92 22.67 -9.36
CA SER A 362 25.05 22.88 -8.42
C SER A 362 25.24 21.77 -7.37
N LEU A 363 24.50 20.65 -7.48
CA LEU A 363 24.43 19.55 -6.50
C LEU A 363 25.21 18.31 -6.95
N ALA A 364 26.07 18.41 -7.97
CA ALA A 364 26.78 17.27 -8.51
C ALA A 364 27.94 16.84 -7.59
N SER A 365 27.80 15.68 -6.94
CA SER A 365 28.93 14.98 -6.32
C SER A 365 29.94 14.53 -7.38
N LYS A 366 31.16 14.16 -6.97
CA LYS A 366 32.16 13.59 -7.90
C LYS A 366 31.62 12.38 -8.68
N GLU A 367 30.80 11.56 -8.02
CA GLU A 367 30.16 10.39 -8.62
C GLU A 367 29.08 10.78 -9.64
N ILE A 368 28.27 11.80 -9.32
CA ILE A 368 27.27 12.34 -10.26
C ILE A 368 27.96 12.92 -11.49
N CYS A 369 29.03 13.70 -11.33
CA CYS A 369 29.80 14.24 -12.46
C CYS A 369 30.33 13.11 -13.35
N ALA A 370 30.95 12.07 -12.75
CA ALA A 370 31.48 10.94 -13.51
C ALA A 370 30.39 10.18 -14.30
N LEU A 371 29.20 10.04 -13.72
CA LEU A 371 28.06 9.43 -14.40
C LEU A 371 27.50 10.31 -15.52
N LEU A 372 27.49 11.64 -15.35
CA LEU A 372 27.07 12.59 -16.40
C LEU A 372 28.06 12.59 -17.58
N ASP A 373 29.36 12.51 -17.30
CA ASP A 373 30.40 12.36 -18.33
C ASP A 373 30.25 11.04 -19.07
N ALA A 374 30.04 9.94 -18.35
CA ALA A 374 29.77 8.63 -18.95
C ALA A 374 28.49 8.66 -19.81
N ALA A 375 27.44 9.39 -19.38
CA ALA A 375 26.22 9.56 -20.15
C ALA A 375 26.46 10.34 -21.45
N ALA A 376 27.32 11.38 -21.43
CA ALA A 376 27.70 12.12 -22.62
C ALA A 376 28.45 11.25 -23.63
N VAL A 377 29.40 10.44 -23.16
CA VAL A 377 30.13 9.48 -24.00
C VAL A 377 29.18 8.44 -24.59
N GLY A 378 28.31 7.84 -23.75
CA GLY A 378 27.33 6.85 -24.19
C GLY A 378 26.33 7.43 -25.21
N TRP A 379 25.86 8.66 -25.02
CA TRP A 379 24.99 9.34 -25.97
C TRP A 379 25.69 9.57 -27.33
N ALA A 380 26.94 10.03 -27.32
CA ALA A 380 27.72 10.22 -28.54
C ALA A 380 27.94 8.90 -29.31
N GLN A 381 28.22 7.81 -28.61
CA GLN A 381 28.33 6.47 -29.19
C GLN A 381 27.00 6.01 -29.81
N MET A 382 25.88 6.35 -29.17
CA MET A 382 24.54 6.01 -29.66
C MET A 382 24.19 6.77 -30.95
N LEU A 383 24.51 8.06 -31.02
CA LEU A 383 24.36 8.88 -32.24
C LEU A 383 25.21 8.32 -33.39
N ALA A 384 26.49 8.04 -33.12
CA ALA A 384 27.39 7.46 -34.13
C ALA A 384 26.91 6.07 -34.60
N GLY A 385 26.32 5.26 -33.71
CA GLY A 385 25.73 3.97 -34.06
C GLY A 385 24.50 4.08 -34.96
N ALA A 386 23.71 5.16 -34.82
CA ALA A 386 22.51 5.40 -35.62
C ALA A 386 22.82 5.98 -37.02
N ASP A 387 23.88 6.79 -37.16
CA ASP A 387 24.30 7.35 -38.45
C ASP A 387 24.93 6.29 -39.37
N LEU A 388 25.38 5.16 -38.81
CA LEU A 388 25.90 4.02 -39.56
C LEU A 388 24.75 3.19 -40.16
N VAL A 389 24.24 3.63 -41.31
CA VAL A 389 23.37 2.79 -42.16
C VAL A 389 24.20 1.60 -42.65
N GLY A 390 23.99 0.40 -42.09
CA GLY A 390 24.87 -0.74 -42.35
C GLY A 390 24.48 -2.04 -41.63
N PRO A 391 25.24 -3.14 -41.87
CA PRO A 391 24.89 -4.53 -41.51
C PRO A 391 24.71 -4.73 -40.00
N ALA A 392 24.14 -5.87 -39.58
CA ALA A 392 23.80 -6.26 -38.21
C ALA A 392 24.76 -5.78 -37.07
N ALA A 393 26.06 -5.66 -37.34
CA ALA A 393 27.06 -5.13 -36.41
C ALA A 393 26.91 -3.63 -36.04
N SER A 394 26.26 -2.79 -36.86
CA SER A 394 25.92 -1.40 -36.47
C SER A 394 24.74 -1.38 -35.50
N LEU A 395 23.71 -2.21 -35.77
CA LEU A 395 22.52 -2.35 -34.94
C LEU A 395 22.85 -2.93 -33.56
N GLU A 396 23.77 -3.89 -33.51
CA GLU A 396 24.27 -4.44 -32.25
C GLU A 396 25.04 -3.41 -31.42
N ARG A 397 25.86 -2.56 -32.06
CA ARG A 397 26.53 -1.44 -31.37
C ARG A 397 25.55 -0.42 -30.82
N LEU A 398 24.54 -0.03 -31.59
CA LEU A 398 23.46 0.84 -31.13
C LEU A 398 22.71 0.23 -29.94
N ALA A 399 22.40 -1.07 -30.01
CA ALA A 399 21.74 -1.80 -28.95
C ALA A 399 22.55 -1.78 -27.65
N LEU A 400 23.85 -2.10 -27.72
CA LEU A 400 24.76 -2.07 -26.58
C LEU A 400 24.86 -0.65 -25.98
N ALA A 401 25.11 0.37 -26.81
CA ALA A 401 25.21 1.75 -26.35
C ALA A 401 23.93 2.23 -25.64
N SER A 402 22.75 1.85 -26.17
CA SER A 402 21.46 2.21 -25.56
C SER A 402 21.22 1.53 -24.20
N GLU A 403 21.80 0.35 -23.97
CA GLU A 403 21.67 -0.41 -22.72
C GLU A 403 22.69 0.07 -21.69
N ASP A 404 23.92 0.34 -22.10
CA ASP A 404 24.94 0.96 -21.24
C ASP A 404 24.47 2.34 -20.77
N LEU A 405 23.86 3.13 -21.65
CA LEU A 405 23.32 4.44 -21.31
C LEU A 405 22.12 4.33 -20.35
N LEU A 406 21.28 3.31 -20.50
CA LEU A 406 20.20 3.02 -19.55
C LEU A 406 20.76 2.73 -18.15
N ASP A 407 21.80 1.90 -18.06
CA ASP A 407 22.47 1.56 -16.79
C ASP A 407 23.11 2.79 -16.13
N VAL A 408 23.72 3.69 -16.93
CA VAL A 408 24.27 4.95 -16.44
C VAL A 408 23.18 5.81 -15.80
N PHE A 409 22.02 5.97 -16.46
CA PHE A 409 20.93 6.78 -15.92
C PHE A 409 20.17 6.13 -14.76
N ASP A 410 20.13 4.79 -14.68
CA ASP A 410 19.63 4.08 -13.50
C ASP A 410 20.54 4.38 -12.29
N LYS A 411 21.87 4.30 -12.45
CA LYS A 411 22.84 4.68 -11.41
C LYS A 411 22.74 6.16 -11.03
N LEU A 412 22.61 7.04 -12.03
CA LEU A 412 22.47 8.49 -11.83
C LEU A 412 21.20 8.82 -11.02
N SER A 413 20.10 8.13 -11.30
CA SER A 413 18.83 8.33 -10.57
C SER A 413 18.97 7.95 -9.09
N VAL A 414 19.65 6.83 -8.79
CA VAL A 414 19.94 6.40 -7.41
C VAL A 414 20.82 7.43 -6.68
N GLN A 415 21.85 7.95 -7.35
CA GLN A 415 22.75 8.95 -6.78
C GLN A 415 22.07 10.29 -6.47
N TYR A 416 21.18 10.74 -7.36
CA TYR A 416 20.36 11.92 -7.09
C TYR A 416 19.36 11.69 -5.96
N GLU A 417 18.74 10.50 -5.88
CA GLU A 417 17.85 10.15 -4.78
C GLU A 417 18.57 10.22 -3.42
N GLN A 418 19.78 9.65 -3.34
CA GLN A 418 20.62 9.71 -2.13
C GLN A 418 21.03 11.15 -1.77
N SER A 419 21.46 11.94 -2.77
CA SER A 419 21.91 13.31 -2.56
C SER A 419 20.77 14.25 -2.10
N MET A 420 19.57 14.11 -2.66
CA MET A 420 18.40 14.91 -2.25
C MET A 420 17.89 14.53 -0.87
N GLN A 421 17.97 13.24 -0.53
CA GLN A 421 17.71 12.79 0.83
C GLN A 421 18.71 13.49 1.78
N MET A 422 20.02 13.47 1.51
CA MET A 422 21.05 14.10 2.38
C MET A 422 20.78 15.59 2.71
N LEU A 423 20.15 16.33 1.81
CA LEU A 423 19.85 17.77 1.97
C LEU A 423 18.53 18.07 2.72
N THR A 424 17.64 17.08 2.85
CA THR A 424 16.31 17.24 3.48
C THR A 424 16.26 16.77 4.94
N GLY A 425 17.35 16.19 5.46
CA GLY A 425 17.54 15.89 6.89
C GLY A 425 18.37 16.97 7.56
#